data_AF-A0A0R3ERL3-F1
#
_entry.id   AF-A0A0R3ERL3-F1
#
_cell.length_a   1.000
_cell.length_b   1.000
_cell.length_c   1.000
_cell.angle_alpha   90.00
_cell.angle_beta   90.00
_cell.angle_gamma   90.00
#
_symmetry.space_group_name_H-M   'P 1'
#
loop_
_entity.id
_entity.type
_entity.pdbx_description
1 polymer ?
#
loop_
_entity_poly.entity_id
_entity_poly.type
_entity_poly.pdbx_seq_one_letter_code
_entity_poly.pdbx_strand_id
1 'polypeptide(L)'
;MRTLPILGAVTSAIAALMLAGVASADPDTPNPLDPSGLPNVNGLTPVSPLEYSVLADTAYGFTIPGRISCMIKRADASYGCSGPLPGAPNGANLVSGSNAPGFASTDRPIYGLGGDVFKPLAPGHRLSYREVSCGLDGGGTLTCVNNRWQNGFVVGPGGSYTT
;
A
#
# COMPACT_ATOMS: atom_id res chain seq x y z
N MET A 1 -33.57 68.69 34.48
CA MET A 1 -32.12 68.97 34.38
C MET A 1 -31.43 67.62 34.50
N ARG A 2 -30.66 67.03 33.58
CA ARG A 2 -29.96 67.43 32.35
C ARG A 2 -29.89 66.17 31.44
N THR A 3 -29.89 66.43 30.13
CA THR A 3 -29.62 65.58 28.95
C THR A 3 -28.39 64.65 29.10
N LEU A 4 -28.29 63.48 28.45
CA LEU A 4 -27.98 63.31 27.01
C LEU A 4 -28.41 61.92 26.41
N PRO A 5 -28.79 61.85 25.11
CA PRO A 5 -29.06 60.62 24.34
C PRO A 5 -27.97 60.30 23.27
N ILE A 6 -27.75 59.03 22.92
CA ILE A 6 -27.04 58.57 21.70
C ILE A 6 -27.63 57.19 21.32
N LEU A 7 -28.56 57.06 20.38
CA LEU A 7 -28.42 56.87 18.91
C LEU A 7 -27.61 55.65 18.46
N GLY A 8 -28.24 54.74 17.70
CA GLY A 8 -27.53 53.72 16.92
C GLY A 8 -28.39 52.52 16.49
N ALA A 9 -29.26 52.70 15.49
CA ALA A 9 -29.92 51.61 14.78
C ALA A 9 -29.00 51.05 13.69
N VAL A 10 -28.86 49.72 13.56
CA VAL A 10 -28.42 49.05 12.33
C VAL A 10 -29.14 47.71 12.18
N THR A 11 -29.87 47.58 11.08
CA THR A 11 -30.53 46.39 10.54
C THR A 11 -29.55 45.49 9.76
N SER A 12 -29.70 44.17 9.83
CA SER A 12 -29.36 43.29 8.68
C SER A 12 -29.99 41.89 8.82
N ALA A 13 -30.86 41.56 7.87
CA ALA A 13 -31.30 40.21 7.55
C ALA A 13 -30.27 39.54 6.63
N ILE A 14 -29.94 38.28 6.85
CA ILE A 14 -29.19 37.45 5.89
C ILE A 14 -29.82 36.06 5.81
N ALA A 15 -30.23 35.71 4.59
CA ALA A 15 -30.69 34.39 4.16
C ALA A 15 -29.51 33.53 3.65
N ALA A 16 -29.80 32.27 3.35
CA ALA A 16 -29.03 31.31 2.53
C ALA A 16 -27.93 30.51 3.29
N LEU A 17 -27.62 29.24 3.03
CA LEU A 17 -27.80 28.31 1.90
C LEU A 17 -27.80 26.86 2.39
N MET A 18 -28.56 26.01 1.70
CA MET A 18 -28.37 24.55 1.68
C MET A 18 -27.11 24.24 0.85
N LEU A 19 -26.14 23.52 1.42
CA LEU A 19 -25.00 22.97 0.69
C LEU A 19 -24.89 21.47 1.02
N ALA A 20 -25.18 20.65 0.01
CA ALA A 20 -24.81 19.24 -0.03
C ALA A 20 -23.28 19.15 0.05
N GLY A 21 -22.77 18.64 1.17
CA GLY A 21 -21.35 18.36 1.36
C GLY A 21 -20.92 17.22 0.45
N VAL A 22 -20.01 17.54 -0.47
CA VAL A 22 -19.26 16.57 -1.26
C VAL A 22 -18.43 15.72 -0.27
N ALA A 23 -18.53 14.40 -0.35
CA ALA A 23 -17.60 13.53 0.36
C ALA A 23 -16.25 13.60 -0.36
N SER A 24 -15.37 14.46 0.14
CA SER A 24 -13.95 14.46 -0.19
C SER A 24 -13.35 13.11 0.21
N ALA A 25 -12.70 12.42 -0.74
CA ALA A 25 -11.83 11.30 -0.42
C ALA A 25 -10.66 11.84 0.42
N ASP A 26 -10.56 11.38 1.67
CA ASP A 26 -9.51 11.74 2.60
C ASP A 26 -8.20 11.07 2.16
N PRO A 27 -7.13 11.82 1.85
CA PRO A 27 -5.79 11.26 1.76
C PRO A 27 -5.32 10.99 3.19
N ASP A 28 -4.97 9.74 3.50
CA ASP A 28 -4.30 9.32 4.75
C ASP A 28 -5.17 8.77 5.90
N THR A 29 -6.34 8.16 5.65
CA THR A 29 -6.82 7.18 6.65
C THR A 29 -5.85 5.99 6.68
N PRO A 30 -5.16 5.70 7.81
CA PRO A 30 -4.29 4.54 7.91
C PRO A 30 -5.09 3.30 7.55
N ASN A 31 -4.56 2.47 6.65
CA ASN A 31 -5.23 1.22 6.29
C ASN A 31 -5.42 0.40 7.59
N PRO A 32 -6.66 0.01 7.97
CA PRO A 32 -6.92 -0.69 9.23
C PRO A 32 -5.98 -1.89 9.37
N LEU A 33 -5.40 -2.12 10.55
CA LEU A 33 -4.55 -3.28 10.77
C LEU A 33 -5.38 -4.57 10.76
N ASP A 34 -4.84 -5.63 10.18
CA ASP A 34 -5.36 -6.99 10.29
C ASP A 34 -4.94 -7.64 11.63
N PRO A 35 -5.44 -8.85 11.97
CA PRO A 35 -5.05 -9.56 13.20
C PRO A 35 -3.55 -9.84 13.33
N SER A 36 -2.81 -9.81 12.23
CA SER A 36 -1.35 -9.98 12.16
C SER A 36 -0.59 -8.70 12.55
N GLY A 37 -1.30 -7.60 12.80
CA GLY A 37 -0.70 -6.28 13.05
C GLY A 37 -0.16 -5.61 11.79
N LEU A 38 -0.50 -6.14 10.61
CA LEU A 38 -0.11 -5.60 9.31
C LEU A 38 -1.26 -4.77 8.72
N PRO A 39 -0.99 -3.78 7.85
CA PRO A 39 -2.05 -3.12 7.09
C PRO A 39 -2.96 -4.12 6.37
N ASN A 40 -4.27 -3.94 6.45
CA ASN A 40 -5.23 -4.86 5.86
C ASN A 40 -5.22 -4.77 4.33
N VAL A 41 -4.50 -5.68 3.70
CA VAL A 41 -4.46 -5.77 2.23
C VAL A 41 -5.77 -6.27 1.64
N ASN A 42 -6.59 -7.01 2.39
CA ASN A 42 -7.80 -7.64 1.87
C ASN A 42 -8.93 -6.62 1.63
N GLY A 43 -8.81 -5.41 2.16
CA GLY A 43 -9.71 -4.29 1.86
C GLY A 43 -9.47 -3.62 0.50
N LEU A 44 -8.35 -3.91 -0.17
CA LEU A 44 -7.98 -3.31 -1.45
C LEU A 44 -8.65 -3.99 -2.65
N THR A 45 -8.81 -3.26 -3.75
CA THR A 45 -9.44 -3.75 -4.98
C THR A 45 -8.61 -4.89 -5.60
N PRO A 46 -9.15 -6.10 -5.77
CA PRO A 46 -8.39 -7.20 -6.37
C PRO A 46 -8.18 -6.98 -7.86
N VAL A 47 -6.97 -7.29 -8.34
CA VAL A 47 -6.66 -7.41 -9.78
C VAL A 47 -6.57 -8.88 -10.20
N SER A 48 -6.74 -9.13 -11.50
CA SER A 48 -6.57 -10.47 -12.07
C SER A 48 -5.08 -10.87 -12.07
N PRO A 49 -4.69 -11.99 -11.44
CA PRO A 49 -3.30 -12.44 -11.46
C PRO A 49 -2.76 -12.73 -12.86
N LEU A 50 -3.63 -13.12 -13.79
CA LEU A 50 -3.24 -13.41 -15.17
C LEU A 50 -2.59 -12.20 -15.87
N GLU A 51 -3.01 -10.98 -15.54
CA GLU A 51 -2.43 -9.75 -16.08
C GLU A 51 -1.00 -9.46 -15.59
N TYR A 52 -0.58 -10.18 -14.54
CA TYR A 52 0.74 -10.03 -13.91
C TYR A 52 1.59 -11.29 -14.08
N SER A 53 1.20 -12.22 -14.96
CA SER A 53 1.98 -13.45 -15.17
C SER A 53 3.32 -13.13 -15.85
N VAL A 54 4.39 -13.71 -15.32
CA VAL A 54 5.78 -13.52 -15.77
C VAL A 54 6.52 -14.85 -15.74
N LEU A 55 7.75 -14.89 -16.28
CA LEU A 55 8.63 -16.05 -16.25
C LEU A 55 7.97 -17.32 -16.81
N ALA A 56 7.45 -17.24 -18.04
CA ALA A 56 6.77 -18.34 -18.72
C ALA A 56 5.68 -19.01 -17.86
N ASP A 57 4.83 -18.19 -17.25
CA ASP A 57 3.78 -18.66 -16.36
C ASP A 57 4.31 -19.50 -15.18
N THR A 58 5.40 -19.06 -14.54
CA THR A 58 5.84 -19.63 -13.24
C THR A 58 5.70 -18.69 -12.04
N ALA A 59 5.50 -17.39 -12.27
CA ALA A 59 5.22 -16.43 -11.20
C ALA A 59 4.26 -15.30 -11.61
N TYR A 60 3.80 -14.53 -10.63
CA TYR A 60 3.13 -13.25 -10.85
C TYR A 60 4.03 -12.12 -10.37
N GLY A 61 4.40 -11.19 -11.26
CA GLY A 61 5.37 -10.14 -11.01
C GLY A 61 4.76 -8.75 -11.21
N PHE A 62 5.10 -7.82 -10.31
CA PHE A 62 4.65 -6.44 -10.39
C PHE A 62 5.70 -5.45 -9.86
N THR A 63 5.58 -4.18 -10.23
CA THR A 63 6.39 -3.10 -9.65
C THR A 63 5.56 -2.19 -8.76
N ILE A 64 6.24 -1.53 -7.83
CA ILE A 64 5.71 -0.44 -7.01
C ILE A 64 6.62 0.80 -7.15
N PRO A 65 6.21 1.99 -6.66
CA PRO A 65 7.07 3.17 -6.63
C PRO A 65 8.42 2.89 -5.95
N GLY A 66 9.47 3.61 -6.36
CA GLY A 66 10.82 3.43 -5.81
C GLY A 66 11.69 2.39 -6.52
N ARG A 67 11.27 1.89 -7.69
CA ARG A 67 11.99 0.84 -8.48
C ARG A 67 12.10 -0.48 -7.72
N ILE A 68 11.04 -0.85 -7.04
CA ILE A 68 10.95 -2.10 -6.29
C ILE A 68 10.10 -3.07 -7.10
N SER A 69 10.67 -4.24 -7.38
CA SER A 69 10.02 -5.33 -8.11
C SER A 69 9.63 -6.42 -7.13
N CYS A 70 8.39 -6.89 -7.24
CA CYS A 70 7.82 -7.88 -6.35
C CYS A 70 7.28 -9.07 -7.13
N MET A 71 7.21 -10.23 -6.49
CA MET A 71 6.78 -11.46 -7.13
C MET A 71 6.08 -12.41 -6.17
N ILE A 72 5.15 -13.21 -6.68
CA ILE A 72 4.56 -14.39 -6.03
C ILE A 72 4.81 -15.60 -6.94
N LYS A 73 5.58 -16.58 -6.47
CA LYS A 73 5.85 -17.83 -7.21
C LYS A 73 4.64 -18.75 -7.17
N ARG A 74 4.31 -19.36 -8.31
CA ARG A 74 3.14 -20.26 -8.39
C ARG A 74 3.33 -21.59 -7.70
N ALA A 75 4.55 -22.13 -7.77
CA ALA A 75 4.86 -23.48 -7.30
C ALA A 75 4.59 -23.66 -5.80
N ASP A 76 5.03 -22.71 -5.00
CA ASP A 76 5.06 -22.80 -3.54
C ASP A 76 4.41 -21.61 -2.82
N ALA A 77 3.86 -20.64 -3.57
CA ALA A 77 3.38 -19.37 -3.03
C ALA A 77 4.44 -18.59 -2.24
N SER A 78 5.74 -18.82 -2.49
CA SER A 78 6.78 -17.93 -1.98
C SER A 78 6.66 -16.56 -2.64
N TYR A 79 6.91 -15.51 -1.88
CA TYR A 79 6.67 -14.13 -2.31
C TYR A 79 7.77 -13.20 -1.78
N GLY A 80 7.96 -12.06 -2.43
CA GLY A 80 9.00 -11.12 -2.02
C GLY A 80 9.13 -9.91 -2.91
N CYS A 81 9.98 -8.98 -2.48
CA CYS A 81 10.32 -7.77 -3.21
C CYS A 81 11.84 -7.51 -3.18
N SER A 82 12.36 -6.95 -4.25
CA SER A 82 13.77 -6.57 -4.37
C SER A 82 13.91 -5.19 -5.00
N GLY A 83 14.84 -4.41 -4.49
CA GLY A 83 15.08 -3.03 -4.89
C GLY A 83 15.55 -2.18 -3.70
N PRO A 84 15.51 -0.85 -3.82
CA PRO A 84 15.78 0.02 -2.68
C PRO A 84 14.62 -0.08 -1.68
N LEU A 85 14.81 -0.82 -0.57
CA LEU A 85 13.79 -1.00 0.46
C LEU A 85 13.96 0.07 1.55
N PRO A 86 13.12 1.12 1.61
CA PRO A 86 13.33 2.21 2.56
C PRO A 86 13.21 1.71 3.99
N GLY A 87 14.16 2.09 4.85
CA GLY A 87 14.16 1.71 6.27
C GLY A 87 14.37 0.22 6.55
N ALA A 88 14.71 -0.59 5.56
CA ALA A 88 14.99 -2.01 5.77
C ALA A 88 16.23 -2.22 6.65
N PRO A 89 16.23 -3.24 7.54
CA PRO A 89 17.32 -3.48 8.47
C PRO A 89 18.63 -3.76 7.72
N ASN A 90 19.73 -3.20 8.22
CA ASN A 90 21.08 -3.37 7.68
C ASN A 90 21.21 -2.98 6.18
N GLY A 91 20.32 -2.14 5.65
CA GLY A 91 20.35 -1.75 4.24
C GLY A 91 19.96 -2.89 3.28
N ALA A 92 19.18 -3.86 3.75
CA ALA A 92 18.67 -4.96 2.94
C ALA A 92 17.96 -4.45 1.68
N ASN A 93 18.19 -5.16 0.57
CA ASN A 93 17.59 -4.86 -0.74
C ASN A 93 16.69 -5.99 -1.26
N LEU A 94 16.41 -6.98 -0.40
CA LEU A 94 15.54 -8.11 -0.64
C LEU A 94 14.73 -8.39 0.62
N VAL A 95 13.44 -8.67 0.43
CA VAL A 95 12.57 -9.28 1.43
C VAL A 95 11.83 -10.43 0.76
N SER A 96 11.73 -11.57 1.45
CA SER A 96 11.01 -12.73 0.93
C SER A 96 10.38 -13.55 2.05
N GLY A 97 9.26 -14.21 1.77
CA GLY A 97 8.58 -15.12 2.68
C GLY A 97 7.99 -16.33 1.97
N SER A 98 7.82 -17.40 2.73
CA SER A 98 7.05 -18.60 2.36
C SER A 98 6.32 -19.14 3.59
N ASN A 99 7.01 -19.20 4.72
CA ASN A 99 6.49 -19.40 6.07
C ASN A 99 6.66 -18.16 6.95
N ALA A 100 7.88 -17.65 7.10
CA ALA A 100 8.21 -16.43 7.83
C ALA A 100 9.01 -15.51 6.90
N PRO A 101 8.64 -14.23 6.77
CA PRO A 101 9.34 -13.31 5.91
C PRO A 101 10.63 -12.81 6.57
N GLY A 102 11.65 -12.56 5.76
CA GLY A 102 12.94 -12.08 6.22
C GLY A 102 13.61 -11.16 5.22
N PHE A 103 14.41 -10.24 5.75
CA PHE A 103 15.24 -9.33 4.97
C PHE A 103 16.61 -9.94 4.67
N ALA A 104 17.13 -9.67 3.48
CA ALA A 104 18.44 -10.10 3.03
C ALA A 104 19.05 -9.07 2.07
N SER A 105 20.31 -9.28 1.74
CA SER A 105 21.03 -8.50 0.73
C SER A 105 21.50 -9.39 -0.41
N THR A 106 21.50 -8.82 -1.61
CA THR A 106 21.98 -9.47 -2.83
C THR A 106 22.71 -8.45 -3.71
N ASP A 107 23.71 -8.90 -4.46
CA ASP A 107 24.49 -8.02 -5.33
C ASP A 107 23.75 -7.64 -6.63
N ARG A 108 22.63 -8.31 -6.92
CA ARG A 108 21.82 -8.08 -8.12
C ARG A 108 20.34 -8.19 -7.74
N PRO A 109 19.43 -7.40 -8.36
CA PRO A 109 17.98 -7.61 -8.17
C PRO A 109 17.64 -9.08 -8.40
N ILE A 110 16.69 -9.69 -7.68
CA ILE A 110 16.30 -11.10 -7.92
C ILE A 110 14.96 -11.19 -8.64
N TYR A 111 14.11 -10.18 -8.48
CA TYR A 111 12.84 -10.06 -9.17
C TYR A 111 12.95 -9.06 -10.32
N GLY A 112 12.41 -9.42 -11.49
CA GLY A 112 12.57 -8.63 -12.72
C GLY A 112 13.92 -8.81 -13.43
N LEU A 113 14.72 -9.81 -13.04
CA LEU A 113 15.89 -10.22 -13.82
C LEU A 113 15.45 -10.96 -15.09
N GLY A 114 16.10 -10.66 -16.22
CA GLY A 114 15.88 -11.36 -17.50
C GLY A 114 15.24 -10.51 -18.60
N GLY A 115 14.89 -9.25 -18.32
CA GLY A 115 14.27 -8.34 -19.31
C GLY A 115 12.75 -8.32 -19.27
N ASP A 116 12.12 -9.13 -18.42
CA ASP A 116 10.67 -9.09 -18.21
C ASP A 116 10.27 -7.77 -17.52
N VAL A 117 9.54 -6.93 -18.26
CA VAL A 117 8.99 -5.68 -17.72
C VAL A 117 7.77 -6.01 -16.87
N PHE A 118 7.92 -5.87 -15.56
CA PHE A 118 6.84 -6.12 -14.61
C PHE A 118 5.83 -4.97 -14.64
N LYS A 119 4.55 -5.30 -14.86
CA LYS A 119 3.45 -4.34 -14.82
C LYS A 119 3.37 -3.66 -13.45
N PRO A 120 3.23 -2.33 -13.36
CA PRO A 120 3.00 -1.66 -12.08
C PRO A 120 1.69 -2.10 -11.45
N LEU A 121 1.69 -2.36 -10.14
CA LEU A 121 0.46 -2.50 -9.36
C LEU A 121 -0.08 -1.11 -9.05
N ALA A 122 -1.33 -0.83 -9.42
CA ALA A 122 -1.94 0.46 -9.16
C ALA A 122 -2.17 0.68 -7.64
N PRO A 123 -2.00 1.90 -7.12
CA PRO A 123 -2.41 2.23 -5.76
C PRO A 123 -3.89 1.88 -5.50
N GLY A 124 -4.21 1.43 -4.29
CA GLY A 124 -5.53 0.95 -3.91
C GLY A 124 -5.86 -0.47 -4.37
N HIS A 125 -4.91 -1.18 -5.00
CA HIS A 125 -5.14 -2.52 -5.55
C HIS A 125 -4.30 -3.59 -4.87
N ARG A 126 -4.78 -4.84 -4.94
CA ARG A 126 -4.08 -6.03 -4.47
C ARG A 126 -4.00 -7.12 -5.52
N LEU A 127 -2.86 -7.79 -5.55
CA LEU A 127 -2.63 -9.03 -6.26
C LEU A 127 -2.62 -10.19 -5.24
N SER A 128 -3.44 -11.21 -5.48
CA SER A 128 -3.56 -12.36 -4.58
C SER A 128 -3.40 -13.66 -5.34
N TYR A 129 -2.69 -14.61 -4.73
CA TYR A 129 -2.57 -15.97 -5.22
C TYR A 129 -2.45 -16.95 -4.06
N ARG A 130 -3.37 -17.92 -4.03
CA ARG A 130 -3.52 -18.89 -2.94
C ARG A 130 -3.59 -18.18 -1.57
N GLU A 131 -2.73 -18.53 -0.63
CA GLU A 131 -2.65 -17.93 0.72
C GLU A 131 -1.99 -16.54 0.77
N VAL A 132 -1.38 -16.06 -0.32
CA VAL A 132 -0.64 -14.79 -0.34
C VAL A 132 -1.45 -13.66 -0.95
N SER A 133 -1.41 -12.49 -0.33
CA SER A 133 -1.96 -11.25 -0.87
C SER A 133 -0.98 -10.10 -0.70
N CYS A 134 -0.66 -9.41 -1.79
CA CYS A 134 0.18 -8.22 -1.81
C CYS A 134 -0.63 -7.02 -2.31
N GLY A 135 -0.64 -5.93 -1.55
CA GLY A 135 -1.47 -4.77 -1.83
C GLY A 135 -0.74 -3.45 -1.65
N LEU A 136 -0.89 -2.55 -2.60
CA LEU A 136 -0.30 -1.21 -2.59
C LEU A 136 -1.38 -0.20 -2.19
N ASP A 137 -1.17 0.51 -1.09
CA ASP A 137 -2.10 1.56 -0.67
C ASP A 137 -1.89 2.89 -1.45
N GLY A 138 -2.74 3.88 -1.17
CA GLY A 138 -2.65 5.21 -1.79
C GLY A 138 -1.39 5.99 -1.43
N GLY A 139 -0.76 5.69 -0.29
CA GLY A 139 0.47 6.32 0.19
C GLY A 139 1.75 5.68 -0.38
N GLY A 140 1.62 4.64 -1.20
CA GLY A 140 2.76 3.92 -1.79
C GLY A 140 3.38 2.89 -0.85
N THR A 141 2.66 2.47 0.20
CA THR A 141 3.08 1.38 1.07
C THR A 141 2.54 0.06 0.52
N LEU A 142 3.45 -0.85 0.19
CA LEU A 142 3.13 -2.22 -0.15
C LEU A 142 3.10 -3.05 1.13
N THR A 143 2.03 -3.81 1.32
CA THR A 143 1.95 -4.86 2.34
C THR A 143 1.76 -6.19 1.64
N CYS A 144 2.49 -7.21 2.05
CA CYS A 144 2.30 -8.59 1.60
C CYS A 144 2.06 -9.49 2.81
N VAL A 145 0.95 -10.21 2.80
CA VAL A 145 0.54 -11.11 3.90
C VAL A 145 0.44 -12.54 3.40
N ASN A 146 0.76 -13.50 4.26
CA ASN A 146 0.43 -14.90 4.11
C ASN A 146 -0.69 -15.26 5.10
N ASN A 147 -1.91 -15.44 4.58
CA ASN A 147 -3.11 -15.71 5.38
C ASN A 147 -3.07 -17.07 6.10
N ARG A 148 -2.20 -18.01 5.68
CA ARG A 148 -2.01 -19.28 6.40
C ARG A 148 -1.27 -19.07 7.72
N TRP A 149 -0.25 -18.21 7.70
CA TRP A 149 0.66 -18.01 8.84
C TRP A 149 0.40 -16.73 9.61
N GLN A 150 -0.53 -15.89 9.13
CA GLN A 150 -0.89 -14.61 9.73
C GLN A 150 0.35 -13.73 9.97
N ASN A 151 1.19 -13.64 8.93
CA ASN A 151 2.43 -12.91 8.97
C ASN A 151 2.78 -12.36 7.59
N GLY A 152 3.81 -11.54 7.49
CA GLY A 152 4.06 -10.80 6.27
C GLY A 152 5.10 -9.71 6.42
N PHE A 153 5.15 -8.84 5.41
CA PHE A 153 6.06 -7.71 5.41
C PHE A 153 5.40 -6.46 4.83
N VAL A 154 5.99 -5.33 5.21
CA VAL A 154 5.66 -4.01 4.68
C VAL A 154 6.91 -3.42 4.03
N VAL A 155 6.72 -2.75 2.90
CA VAL A 155 7.73 -1.97 2.19
C VAL A 155 7.08 -0.67 1.72
N GLY A 156 7.61 0.46 2.16
CA GLY A 156 7.07 1.76 1.75
C GLY A 156 7.90 2.93 2.23
N PRO A 157 7.48 4.18 1.94
CA PRO A 157 8.19 5.39 2.34
C PRO A 157 8.31 5.54 3.88
N GLY A 158 7.37 4.97 4.64
CA GLY A 158 7.40 4.95 6.11
C GLY A 158 8.39 3.96 6.72
N GLY A 159 9.06 3.14 5.91
CA GLY A 159 9.97 2.10 6.34
C GLY A 159 9.56 0.69 5.87
N SER A 160 10.39 -0.29 6.19
CA SER A 160 10.16 -1.70 5.84
C SER A 160 10.34 -2.58 7.07
N TYR A 161 9.39 -3.49 7.30
CA TYR A 161 9.41 -4.40 8.44
C TYR A 161 8.72 -5.73 8.13
N THR A 162 8.92 -6.72 8.99
CA THR A 162 8.29 -8.05 8.95
C THR A 162 7.54 -8.31 10.25
N THR A 163 6.52 -9.16 10.20
CA THR A 163 5.84 -9.71 11.37
C THR A 163 5.85 -11.22 11.34
#